data_AF-A0A0A8UQT6-F1
#
_entry.id   AF-A0A0A8UQT6-F1
#
_cell.length_a   1.000
_cell.length_b   1.000
_cell.length_c   1.000
_cell.angle_alpha   90.00
_cell.angle_beta   90.00
_cell.angle_gamma   90.00
#
_symmetry.space_group_name_H-M   'P 1'
#
loop_
_entity.id
_entity.type
_entity.pdbx_description
1 polymer ?
#
loop_
_entity_poly.entity_id
_entity_poly.type
_entity_poly.pdbx_seq_one_letter_code
_entity_poly.pdbx_strand_id
1 'polypeptide(L)'
;MKKNNALNQQGSPVTDASSNKKKEKTEKVPTLKMLAAQAVKKSNPLLFFQLNMELSPEIQQKYVEEPKKEIIKKAEEIYLEKEQKRSEKVEKKRENLSTHECFVKGMSCVGGIVLTGIYLAVAIPVLNAIKADTNTQATTYALTIVVYTVGNCFGMCFASKTAKLLVECCTPKVSPEVVDLENALPTLNNL
;
A
#
# COMPACT_ATOMS: atom_id res chain seq x y z
N MET A 1 -5.21 -9.77 -75.80
CA MET A 1 -5.81 -8.75 -76.69
C MET A 1 -5.05 -7.43 -76.48
N LYS A 2 -4.48 -6.88 -77.56
CA LYS A 2 -4.10 -5.47 -77.87
C LYS A 2 -3.71 -4.53 -76.69
N LYS A 3 -2.62 -3.75 -76.67
CA LYS A 3 -1.59 -3.30 -77.64
C LYS A 3 -0.48 -2.56 -76.86
N ASN A 4 0.79 -2.74 -77.28
CA ASN A 4 1.88 -1.76 -77.61
C ASN A 4 1.94 -0.42 -76.84
N ASN A 5 3.06 0.16 -76.39
CA ASN A 5 4.41 0.39 -76.93
C ASN A 5 5.29 0.89 -75.73
N ALA A 6 6.53 0.48 -75.45
CA ALA A 6 7.81 0.55 -76.18
C ALA A 6 8.70 1.76 -75.77
N LEU A 7 9.98 1.43 -75.50
CA LEU A 7 11.21 2.24 -75.23
C LEU A 7 11.33 2.93 -73.86
N ASN A 8 12.23 2.53 -72.93
CA ASN A 8 13.68 2.27 -72.96
C ASN A 8 14.53 3.54 -73.17
N GLN A 9 15.18 4.07 -72.13
CA GLN A 9 16.63 3.91 -71.88
C GLN A 9 17.15 4.78 -70.71
N GLN A 10 18.18 4.20 -70.08
CA GLN A 10 19.06 4.67 -69.01
C GLN A 10 19.67 6.08 -69.18
N GLY A 11 20.02 6.67 -68.04
CA GLY A 11 21.02 7.74 -67.94
C GLY A 11 20.93 8.56 -66.65
N SER A 12 21.62 8.14 -65.59
CA SER A 12 22.26 9.08 -64.64
C SER A 12 23.69 9.32 -65.13
N PRO A 13 24.42 10.43 -64.82
CA PRO A 13 24.49 10.99 -63.45
C PRO A 13 24.88 12.51 -63.30
N VAL A 14 24.93 13.01 -62.04
CA VAL A 14 25.77 14.15 -61.51
C VAL A 14 25.39 15.57 -62.04
N THR A 15 25.23 16.70 -61.33
CA THR A 15 25.45 17.21 -59.95
C THR A 15 24.74 18.56 -59.79
N ASP A 16 24.43 18.88 -58.52
CA ASP A 16 24.51 20.18 -57.85
C ASP A 16 23.76 21.41 -58.37
N ALA A 17 22.70 21.78 -57.64
CA ALA A 17 22.65 23.09 -56.99
C ALA A 17 21.72 23.05 -55.77
N SER A 18 22.38 22.99 -54.61
CA SER A 18 21.88 23.13 -53.25
C SER A 18 20.87 24.28 -53.07
N SER A 19 19.62 23.95 -52.74
CA SER A 19 18.71 24.84 -52.02
C SER A 19 18.57 24.33 -50.58
N ASN A 20 19.56 24.72 -49.77
CA ASN A 20 19.62 24.47 -48.34
C ASN A 20 18.48 25.23 -47.63
N LYS A 21 17.28 24.64 -47.54
CA LYS A 21 16.22 25.10 -46.64
C LYS A 21 16.64 24.78 -45.20
N LYS A 22 17.42 25.68 -44.61
CA LYS A 22 17.71 25.72 -43.19
C LYS A 22 16.37 25.83 -42.45
N LYS A 23 15.89 24.71 -41.89
CA LYS A 23 14.79 24.71 -40.91
C LYS A 23 15.28 25.49 -39.70
N GLU A 24 14.96 26.78 -39.69
CA GLU A 24 15.19 27.66 -38.55
C GLU A 24 14.38 27.10 -37.38
N LYS A 25 15.07 26.47 -36.43
CA LYS A 25 14.51 26.12 -35.13
C LYS A 25 14.16 27.45 -34.47
N THR A 26 12.89 27.85 -34.55
CA THR A 26 12.40 29.00 -33.82
C THR A 26 12.54 28.67 -32.34
N GLU A 27 13.60 29.16 -31.70
CA GLU A 27 13.69 29.21 -30.25
C GLU A 27 12.49 30.03 -29.78
N LYS A 28 11.47 29.36 -29.24
CA LYS A 28 10.35 30.04 -28.60
C LYS A 28 10.90 30.78 -27.40
N VAL A 29 11.14 32.09 -27.57
CA VAL A 29 11.51 32.99 -26.48
C VAL A 29 10.46 32.84 -25.38
N PRO A 30 10.86 32.50 -24.14
CA PRO A 30 9.91 32.28 -23.06
C PRO A 30 9.14 33.58 -22.76
N THR A 31 7.84 33.45 -22.57
CA THR A 31 6.97 34.59 -22.27
C THR A 31 7.35 35.24 -20.93
N LEU A 32 7.08 36.53 -20.78
CA LEU A 32 7.35 37.26 -19.53
C LEU A 32 6.70 36.58 -18.31
N LYS A 33 5.52 35.98 -18.51
CA LYS A 33 4.81 35.19 -17.49
C LYS A 33 5.60 33.95 -17.07
N MET A 34 6.25 33.27 -18.02
CA MET A 34 7.05 32.08 -17.74
C MET A 34 8.40 32.41 -17.09
N LEU A 35 9.01 33.55 -17.47
CA LEU A 35 10.20 34.09 -16.80
C LEU A 35 9.90 34.51 -15.37
N ALA A 36 8.76 35.18 -15.13
CA ALA A 36 8.31 35.54 -13.79
C ALA A 36 8.08 34.29 -12.93
N ALA A 37 7.42 33.25 -13.47
CA ALA A 37 7.27 31.98 -12.77
C ALA A 37 8.63 31.33 -12.45
N GLN A 38 9.58 31.34 -13.40
CA GLN A 38 10.91 30.78 -13.15
C GLN A 38 11.68 31.56 -12.07
N ALA A 39 11.51 32.88 -12.01
CA ALA A 39 12.07 33.71 -10.95
C ALA A 39 11.44 33.37 -9.59
N VAL A 40 10.11 33.23 -9.52
CA VAL A 40 9.39 32.84 -8.30
C VAL A 40 9.81 31.46 -7.82
N LYS A 41 9.96 30.47 -8.72
CA LYS A 41 10.48 29.13 -8.36
C LYS A 41 11.84 29.21 -7.66
N LYS A 42 12.73 30.09 -8.15
CA LYS A 42 14.09 30.25 -7.63
C LYS A 42 14.16 31.03 -6.32
N SER A 43 13.33 32.07 -6.16
CA SER A 43 13.37 32.95 -4.99
C SER A 43 12.53 32.41 -3.83
N ASN A 44 11.25 32.12 -4.09
CA ASN A 44 10.33 31.61 -3.09
C ASN A 44 9.17 30.83 -3.76
N PRO A 45 9.28 29.50 -3.90
CA PRO A 45 8.24 28.68 -4.54
C PRO A 45 6.92 28.62 -3.75
N LEU A 46 6.90 28.98 -2.46
CA LEU A 46 5.65 29.02 -1.67
C LEU A 46 4.66 30.08 -2.18
N LEU A 47 5.16 31.13 -2.86
CA LEU A 47 4.31 32.16 -3.46
C LEU A 47 3.30 31.57 -4.44
N PHE A 48 3.61 30.46 -5.11
CA PHE A 48 2.67 29.79 -6.00
C PHE A 48 1.44 29.20 -5.29
N PHE A 49 1.55 28.93 -3.99
CA PHE A 49 0.50 28.34 -3.17
C PHE A 49 -0.19 29.37 -2.26
N GLN A 50 0.46 30.51 -2.00
CA GLN A 50 -0.06 31.59 -1.14
C GLN A 50 -0.84 32.66 -1.92
N LEU A 51 -0.57 32.84 -3.21
CA LEU A 51 -1.25 33.83 -4.03
C LEU A 51 -2.63 33.31 -4.45
N ASN A 52 -3.70 33.93 -3.93
CA ASN A 52 -5.09 33.74 -4.37
C ASN A 52 -5.34 34.39 -5.74
N MET A 53 -4.52 34.05 -6.74
CA MET A 53 -4.64 34.56 -8.11
C MET A 53 -4.77 33.39 -9.09
N GLU A 54 -5.59 33.55 -10.11
CA GLU A 54 -5.70 32.58 -11.19
C GLU A 54 -4.39 32.52 -11.97
N LEU A 55 -3.65 31.42 -11.83
CA LEU A 55 -2.46 31.16 -12.61
C LEU A 55 -2.84 30.73 -14.02
N SER A 56 -2.01 31.10 -15.00
CA SER A 56 -2.11 30.52 -16.34
C SER A 56 -2.00 28.99 -16.26
N PRO A 57 -2.81 28.21 -17.00
CA PRO A 57 -2.83 26.75 -16.90
C PRO A 57 -1.45 26.13 -17.13
N GLU A 58 -0.63 26.70 -18.02
CA GLU A 58 0.75 26.25 -18.27
C GLU A 58 1.67 26.42 -17.04
N ILE A 59 1.49 27.48 -16.26
CA ILE A 59 2.29 27.77 -15.07
C ILE A 59 1.79 26.93 -13.89
N GLN A 60 0.47 26.82 -13.74
CA GLN A 60 -0.15 25.98 -12.71
C GLN A 60 0.26 24.52 -12.88
N GLN A 61 0.20 23.98 -14.10
CA GLN A 61 0.57 22.59 -14.33
C GLN A 61 2.04 22.33 -14.03
N LYS A 62 2.95 23.20 -14.49
CA LYS A 62 4.40 22.99 -14.40
C LYS A 62 5.00 23.33 -13.03
N TYR A 63 4.50 24.36 -12.35
CA TYR A 63 5.11 24.89 -11.12
C TYR A 63 4.31 24.60 -9.86
N VAL A 64 3.06 24.12 -9.99
CA VAL A 64 2.19 23.80 -8.85
C VAL A 64 1.83 22.32 -8.85
N GLU A 65 1.19 21.83 -9.92
CA GLU A 65 0.68 20.46 -9.97
C GLU A 65 1.78 19.40 -10.06
N GLU A 66 2.78 19.58 -10.92
CA GLU A 66 3.90 18.62 -11.02
C GLU A 66 4.72 18.51 -9.72
N PRO A 67 5.19 19.61 -9.10
CA PRO A 67 5.88 19.55 -7.82
C PRO A 67 5.01 18.95 -6.71
N LYS A 68 3.72 19.32 -6.66
CA LYS A 68 2.77 18.74 -5.69
C LYS A 68 2.65 17.23 -5.86
N LYS A 69 2.54 16.73 -7.09
CA LYS A 69 2.52 15.29 -7.37
C LYS A 69 3.80 14.60 -6.92
N GLU A 70 4.96 15.22 -7.16
CA GLU A 70 6.24 14.65 -6.75
C GLU A 70 6.38 14.59 -5.22
N ILE A 71 5.93 15.64 -4.52
CA ILE A 71 5.89 15.70 -3.06
C ILE A 71 4.96 14.60 -2.50
N ILE A 72 3.74 14.49 -3.05
CA ILE A 72 2.77 13.45 -2.65
C ILE A 72 3.39 12.07 -2.87
N LYS A 73 4.00 11.84 -4.03
CA LYS A 73 4.63 10.57 -4.36
C LYS A 73 5.74 10.21 -3.37
N LYS A 74 6.62 11.16 -3.02
CA LYS A 74 7.68 10.94 -2.01
C LYS A 74 7.09 10.62 -0.64
N ALA A 75 6.03 11.32 -0.23
CA ALA A 75 5.37 11.04 1.03
C ALA A 75 4.67 9.67 1.05
N GLU A 76 4.07 9.26 -0.06
CA GLU A 76 3.51 7.91 -0.24
C GLU A 76 4.61 6.85 -0.16
N GLU A 77 5.74 7.06 -0.85
CA GLU A 77 6.89 6.14 -0.81
C GLU A 77 7.43 5.98 0.62
N ILE A 78 7.60 7.08 1.37
CA ILE A 78 8.04 7.05 2.77
C ILE A 78 7.00 6.36 3.67
N TYR A 79 5.71 6.63 3.47
CA TYR A 79 4.64 5.98 4.22
C TYR A 79 4.64 4.47 3.98
N LEU A 80 4.75 4.03 2.72
CA LEU A 80 4.82 2.62 2.34
C LEU A 80 6.06 1.94 2.95
N GLU A 81 7.21 2.60 2.97
CA GLU A 81 8.42 2.08 3.60
C GLU A 81 8.22 1.90 5.12
N LYS A 82 7.61 2.89 5.80
CA LYS A 82 7.27 2.80 7.22
C LYS A 82 6.28 1.66 7.49
N GLU A 83 5.30 1.46 6.62
CA GLU A 83 4.32 0.38 6.71
C GLU A 83 4.96 -1.00 6.52
N GLN A 84 5.86 -1.15 5.55
CA GLN A 84 6.65 -2.37 5.36
C GLN A 84 7.50 -2.69 6.59
N LYS A 85 8.25 -1.70 7.11
CA LYS A 85 9.03 -1.86 8.36
C LYS A 85 8.16 -2.24 9.55
N ARG A 86 6.93 -1.74 9.64
CA ARG A 86 5.97 -2.16 10.67
C ARG A 86 5.56 -3.61 10.47
N SER A 87 5.23 -4.00 9.24
CA SER A 87 4.84 -5.38 8.91
C SER A 87 5.93 -6.39 9.31
N GLU A 88 7.19 -6.10 8.96
CA GLU A 88 8.34 -6.92 9.35
C GLU A 88 8.50 -7.03 10.88
N LYS A 89 8.33 -5.91 11.60
CA LYS A 89 8.36 -5.92 13.08
C LYS A 89 7.22 -6.76 13.67
N VAL A 90 6.03 -6.69 13.08
CA VAL A 90 4.87 -7.48 13.49
C VAL A 90 5.14 -8.96 13.27
N GLU A 91 5.61 -9.36 12.08
CA GLU A 91 5.92 -10.76 11.79
C GLU A 91 7.03 -11.30 12.70
N LYS A 92 8.12 -10.54 12.91
CA LYS A 92 9.19 -10.95 13.83
C LYS A 92 8.70 -11.13 15.27
N LYS A 93 7.86 -10.23 15.77
CA LYS A 93 7.27 -10.34 17.11
C LYS A 93 6.27 -11.50 17.20
N ARG A 94 5.47 -11.70 16.15
CA ARG A 94 4.54 -12.82 16.03
C ARG A 94 5.29 -14.14 16.09
N GLU A 95 6.36 -14.30 15.29
CA GLU A 95 7.19 -15.49 15.29
C GLU A 95 7.71 -15.76 16.69
N ASN A 96 8.36 -14.78 17.32
CA ASN A 96 8.89 -14.90 18.68
C ASN A 96 7.81 -15.27 19.72
N LEU A 97 6.61 -14.72 19.62
CA LEU A 97 5.51 -15.04 20.54
C LEU A 97 4.94 -16.44 20.27
N SER A 98 4.80 -16.82 18.99
CA SER A 98 4.22 -18.10 18.59
C SER A 98 5.16 -19.30 18.76
N THR A 99 6.47 -19.07 18.86
CA THR A 99 7.46 -20.12 19.21
C THR A 99 7.67 -20.23 20.72
N HIS A 100 7.24 -19.22 21.49
CA HIS A 100 7.38 -19.24 22.95
C HIS A 100 6.46 -20.30 23.56
N GLU A 101 7.04 -21.34 24.16
CA GLU A 101 6.28 -22.49 24.67
C GLU A 101 5.18 -22.11 25.65
N CYS A 102 5.43 -21.14 26.54
CA CYS A 102 4.43 -20.70 27.52
C CYS A 102 3.20 -20.11 26.83
N PHE A 103 3.39 -19.34 25.75
CA PHE A 103 2.28 -18.78 25.00
C PHE A 103 1.48 -19.87 24.29
N VAL A 104 2.16 -20.81 23.63
CA VAL A 104 1.51 -21.93 22.93
C VAL A 104 0.75 -22.84 23.92
N LYS A 105 1.34 -23.16 25.07
CA LYS A 105 0.70 -23.93 26.15
C LYS A 105 -0.50 -23.18 26.74
N GLY A 106 -0.37 -21.86 26.93
CA GLY A 106 -1.48 -21.01 27.37
C GLY A 106 -2.63 -21.01 26.37
N MET A 107 -2.34 -20.82 25.08
CA MET A 107 -3.33 -20.84 24.01
C MET A 107 -4.01 -22.20 23.86
N SER A 108 -3.26 -23.30 24.05
CA SER A 108 -3.82 -24.65 24.14
C SER A 108 -4.86 -24.73 25.26
N CYS A 109 -4.48 -24.37 26.50
CA CYS A 109 -5.39 -24.39 27.64
C CYS A 109 -6.63 -23.50 27.43
N VAL A 110 -6.46 -22.29 26.88
CA VAL A 110 -7.58 -21.41 26.53
C VAL A 110 -8.51 -22.08 25.52
N GLY A 111 -7.98 -22.72 24.48
CA GLY A 111 -8.78 -23.47 23.51
C GLY A 111 -9.58 -24.60 24.16
N GLY A 112 -8.96 -25.35 25.07
CA GLY A 112 -9.62 -26.39 25.87
C GLY A 112 -10.78 -25.84 26.69
N ILE A 113 -10.53 -24.76 27.45
CA ILE A 113 -11.54 -24.10 28.30
C ILE A 113 -12.70 -23.57 27.46
N VAL A 114 -12.42 -22.88 26.35
CA VAL A 114 -13.46 -22.28 25.49
C VAL A 114 -14.34 -23.36 24.88
N LEU A 115 -13.75 -24.40 24.28
CA LEU A 115 -14.54 -25.45 23.63
C LEU A 115 -15.35 -26.26 24.63
N THR A 116 -14.76 -26.56 25.79
CA THR A 116 -15.44 -27.23 26.91
C THR A 116 -16.59 -26.38 27.45
N GLY A 117 -16.36 -25.09 27.63
CA GLY A 117 -17.37 -24.14 28.09
C GLY A 117 -18.56 -24.08 27.13
N ILE A 118 -18.31 -24.02 25.82
CA ILE A 118 -19.36 -24.06 24.79
C ILE A 118 -20.12 -25.39 24.86
N TYR A 119 -19.41 -26.52 24.97
CA TYR A 119 -20.04 -27.83 25.07
C TYR A 119 -20.97 -27.94 26.27
N LEU A 120 -20.52 -27.55 27.46
CA LEU A 120 -21.35 -27.57 28.67
C LEU A 120 -22.50 -26.57 28.60
N ALA A 121 -22.28 -25.38 28.03
CA ALA A 121 -23.31 -24.37 27.86
C ALA A 121 -24.47 -24.87 26.99
N VAL A 122 -24.20 -25.75 26.02
CA VAL A 122 -25.23 -26.38 25.18
C VAL A 122 -25.77 -27.66 25.82
N ALA A 123 -24.90 -28.51 26.35
CA ALA A 123 -25.27 -29.84 26.84
C ALA A 123 -26.16 -29.79 28.09
N ILE A 124 -25.89 -28.88 29.04
CA ILE A 124 -26.66 -28.79 30.29
C ILE A 124 -28.14 -28.43 30.04
N PRO A 125 -28.48 -27.38 29.27
CA PRO A 125 -29.87 -27.09 28.93
C PRO A 125 -30.57 -28.24 28.19
N VAL A 126 -29.88 -28.90 27.27
CA VAL A 126 -30.44 -30.02 26.49
C VAL A 126 -30.75 -31.21 27.39
N LEU A 127 -29.81 -31.61 28.25
CA LEU A 127 -30.00 -32.68 29.23
C LEU A 127 -31.18 -32.41 30.17
N ASN A 128 -31.33 -31.16 30.60
CA ASN A 128 -32.45 -30.73 31.45
C ASN A 128 -33.78 -30.76 30.70
N ALA A 129 -33.80 -30.32 29.42
CA ALA A 129 -35.02 -30.30 28.61
C ALA A 129 -35.56 -31.70 28.32
N ILE A 130 -34.68 -32.68 28.08
CA ILE A 130 -35.08 -34.06 27.83
C ILE A 130 -35.28 -34.89 29.10
N LYS A 131 -35.09 -34.28 30.29
CA LYS A 131 -35.07 -34.98 31.59
C LYS A 131 -34.19 -36.24 31.52
N ALA A 132 -32.97 -36.06 31.00
CA ALA A 132 -32.05 -37.14 30.73
C ALA A 132 -31.82 -37.99 31.99
N ASP A 133 -31.76 -39.32 31.80
CA ASP A 133 -31.44 -40.24 32.86
C ASP A 133 -30.00 -40.02 33.37
N THR A 134 -29.72 -40.53 34.57
CA THR A 134 -28.43 -40.34 35.24
C THR A 134 -27.26 -40.90 34.45
N ASN A 135 -27.47 -41.95 33.65
CA ASN A 135 -26.40 -42.56 32.85
C ASN A 135 -26.04 -41.66 31.65
N THR A 136 -27.06 -41.10 30.97
CA THR A 136 -26.85 -40.12 29.89
C THR A 136 -26.19 -38.83 30.39
N GLN A 137 -26.56 -38.36 31.58
CA GLN A 137 -25.89 -37.22 32.21
C GLN A 137 -24.42 -37.53 32.52
N ALA A 138 -24.13 -38.66 33.17
CA ALA A 138 -22.77 -39.08 33.50
C ALA A 138 -21.90 -39.23 32.24
N THR A 139 -22.45 -39.81 31.18
CA THR A 139 -21.74 -39.99 29.90
C THR A 139 -21.40 -38.64 29.26
N THR A 140 -22.32 -37.67 29.32
CA THR A 140 -22.09 -36.31 28.81
C THR A 140 -20.97 -35.61 29.60
N TYR A 141 -20.99 -35.70 30.93
CA TYR A 141 -19.91 -35.13 31.74
C TYR A 141 -18.57 -35.83 31.49
N ALA A 142 -18.55 -37.14 31.25
CA ALA A 142 -17.34 -37.86 30.88
C ALA A 142 -16.78 -37.41 29.52
N LEU A 143 -17.64 -37.14 28.53
CA LEU A 143 -17.27 -36.64 27.21
C LEU A 143 -16.59 -35.27 27.25
N THR A 144 -16.81 -34.49 28.31
CA THR A 144 -16.14 -33.20 28.54
C THR A 144 -14.60 -33.30 28.44
N ILE A 145 -14.00 -34.41 28.89
CA ILE A 145 -12.55 -34.63 28.80
C ILE A 145 -12.10 -34.70 27.34
N VAL A 146 -12.88 -35.38 26.49
CA VAL A 146 -12.61 -35.49 25.05
C VAL A 146 -12.74 -34.12 24.39
N VAL A 147 -13.77 -33.35 24.74
CA VAL A 147 -13.93 -31.98 24.22
C VAL A 147 -12.77 -31.08 24.64
N TYR A 148 -12.31 -31.19 25.89
CA TYR A 148 -11.18 -30.43 26.40
C TYR A 148 -9.88 -30.76 25.65
N THR A 149 -9.59 -32.04 25.41
CA THR A 149 -8.38 -32.44 24.68
C THR A 149 -8.42 -32.00 23.22
N VAL A 150 -9.57 -32.11 22.57
CA VAL A 150 -9.77 -31.56 21.22
C VAL A 150 -9.58 -30.05 21.23
N GLY A 151 -10.17 -29.35 22.18
CA GLY A 151 -10.03 -27.90 22.34
C GLY A 151 -8.59 -27.45 22.55
N ASN A 152 -7.79 -28.21 23.29
CA ASN A 152 -6.36 -27.96 23.46
C ASN A 152 -5.60 -28.03 22.13
N CYS A 153 -5.87 -29.05 21.32
CA CYS A 153 -5.28 -29.17 19.98
C CYS A 153 -5.67 -27.98 19.10
N PHE A 154 -6.94 -27.58 19.12
CA PHE A 154 -7.40 -26.37 18.41
C PHE A 154 -6.67 -25.11 18.90
N GLY A 155 -6.58 -24.91 20.22
CA GLY A 155 -5.87 -23.76 20.81
C GLY A 155 -4.41 -23.66 20.35
N MET A 156 -3.72 -24.79 20.27
CA MET A 156 -2.35 -24.87 19.76
C MET A 156 -2.25 -24.48 18.28
N CYS A 157 -3.13 -25.02 17.43
CA CYS A 157 -3.17 -24.68 16.00
C CYS A 157 -3.47 -23.19 15.74
N PHE A 158 -4.27 -22.56 16.59
CA PHE A 158 -4.64 -21.15 16.48
C PHE A 158 -3.69 -20.19 17.21
N ALA A 159 -2.68 -20.70 17.92
CA ALA A 159 -1.71 -19.88 18.66
C ALA A 159 -1.01 -18.88 17.73
N SER A 160 -0.55 -19.30 16.55
CA SER A 160 0.15 -18.40 15.61
C SER A 160 -0.74 -17.26 15.08
N LYS A 161 -2.03 -17.56 14.81
CA LYS A 161 -3.00 -16.53 14.38
C LYS A 161 -3.33 -15.56 15.50
N THR A 162 -3.48 -16.08 16.73
CA THR A 162 -3.75 -15.25 17.91
C THR A 162 -2.56 -14.38 18.25
N ALA A 163 -1.33 -14.90 18.14
CA ALA A 163 -0.10 -14.13 18.29
C ALA A 163 -0.05 -12.96 17.31
N LYS A 164 -0.42 -13.19 16.04
CA LYS A 164 -0.47 -12.13 15.03
C LYS A 164 -1.44 -11.02 15.44
N LEU A 165 -2.66 -11.38 15.82
CA LEU A 165 -3.68 -10.42 16.24
C LEU A 165 -3.23 -9.61 17.47
N LEU A 166 -2.66 -10.27 18.49
CA LEU A 166 -2.14 -9.59 19.67
C LEU A 166 -1.02 -8.61 19.31
N VAL A 167 -0.08 -9.03 18.47
CA VAL A 167 1.04 -8.18 18.06
C VAL A 167 0.58 -7.01 17.19
N GLU A 168 -0.40 -7.21 16.31
CA GLU A 168 -1.00 -6.15 15.51
C GLU A 168 -1.72 -5.11 16.37
N CYS A 169 -2.46 -5.55 17.40
CA CYS A 169 -3.12 -4.66 18.35
C CYS A 169 -2.12 -3.88 19.22
N CYS A 170 -1.02 -4.52 19.64
CA CYS A 170 0.01 -3.89 20.46
C CYS A 170 1.02 -3.05 19.66
N THR A 171 1.07 -3.19 18.34
CA THR A 171 2.00 -2.45 17.49
C THR A 171 1.30 -1.23 16.89
N PRO A 172 1.69 0.00 17.27
CA PRO A 172 1.02 1.21 16.80
C PRO A 172 0.99 1.27 15.27
N LYS A 173 -0.11 1.78 14.73
CA LYS A 173 -0.27 2.00 13.29
C LYS A 173 0.63 3.16 12.84
N VAL A 174 1.05 3.12 11.58
CA VAL A 174 1.76 4.25 10.98
C VAL A 174 0.77 5.39 10.84
N SER A 175 1.10 6.56 11.38
CA SER A 175 0.31 7.77 11.19
C SER A 175 0.36 8.16 9.71
N PRO A 176 -0.75 8.68 9.13
CA PRO A 176 -0.68 9.32 7.83
C PRO A 176 0.40 10.40 7.84
N GLU A 177 1.18 10.44 6.78
CA GLU A 177 2.23 11.45 6.59
C GLU A 177 1.56 12.78 6.25
N VAL A 178 1.53 13.70 7.19
CA VAL A 178 1.08 15.07 6.92
C VAL A 178 2.26 15.81 6.30
N VAL A 179 2.16 16.06 5.00
CA VAL A 179 3.17 16.82 4.29
C VAL A 179 2.92 18.31 4.50
N ASP A 180 3.86 18.95 5.16
CA ASP A 180 3.92 20.40 5.23
C ASP A 180 4.64 20.95 3.98
N LEU A 181 3.91 21.73 3.16
CA LEU A 181 4.44 22.32 1.94
C LEU A 181 5.60 23.29 2.23
N GLU A 182 5.61 23.95 3.39
CA GLU A 182 6.66 24.90 3.78
C GLU A 182 8.01 24.20 3.98
N ASN A 183 7.96 22.95 4.44
CA ASN A 183 9.13 22.10 4.65
C ASN A 183 9.49 21.23 3.42
N ALA A 184 8.53 20.94 2.54
CA ALA A 184 8.72 20.04 1.38
C ALA A 184 9.18 20.74 0.08
N LEU A 185 8.91 22.04 -0.08
CA LEU A 185 9.32 22.80 -1.27
C LEU A 185 10.84 23.10 -1.35
N PRO A 186 11.55 23.40 -0.25
CA PRO A 186 13.00 23.64 -0.29
C PRO A 186 13.81 22.40 -0.67
N THR A 187 13.34 21.19 -0.33
CA THR A 187 14.02 19.92 -0.64
C THR A 187 13.89 19.52 -2.11
N LEU A 188 12.89 20.02 -2.83
CA LEU A 188 12.76 19.84 -4.29
C LEU A 188 13.65 20.78 -5.11
N ASN A 189 13.98 21.96 -4.58
CA ASN A 189 14.81 22.94 -5.27
C ASN A 189 16.33 22.64 -5.19
N ASN A 190 16.72 21.63 -4.40
CA ASN A 190 18.10 21.17 -4.22
C ASN A 190 18.42 19.84 -4.95
N LEU A 191 17.50 19.34 -5.78
CA LEU A 191 17.69 18.26 -6.74
C LEU A 191 17.81 18.84 -8.16
#